data_AF-C7J8N9-F1
#
_entry.id   AF-C7J8N9-F1
#
_cell.length_a   1.000
_cell.length_b   1.000
_cell.length_c   1.000
_cell.angle_alpha   90.00
_cell.angle_beta   90.00
_cell.angle_gamma   90.00
#
_symmetry.space_group_name_H-M   'P 1'
#
loop_
_entity.id
_entity.type
_entity.pdbx_description
1 polymer ?
#
loop_
_entity_poly.entity_id
_entity_poly.type
_entity_poly.pdbx_seq_one_letter_code
_entity_poly.pdbx_strand_id
1 'polypeptide(L)'
;MWRFRSVFRSPTWRFKSGGGESLNQLSERCISYLNKVAQNHIGERVIVVGHGAAILELCRHTDPPNRSIRRKIPNTSLNIFRISGVTGRWILERCGDVGHLSENGFLENVFGGDGASA
;
A
#
# COMPACT_ATOMS: atom_id res chain seq x y z
N MET A 1 -14.59 11.59 27.59
CA MET A 1 -13.20 11.14 27.40
C MET A 1 -13.25 9.68 26.99
N TRP A 2 -13.17 9.39 25.69
CA TRP A 2 -13.31 8.03 25.17
C TRP A 2 -11.93 7.46 24.86
N ARG A 3 -11.63 6.31 25.46
CA ARG A 3 -10.34 5.62 25.34
C ARG A 3 -10.57 4.39 24.46
N PHE A 4 -10.19 4.46 23.19
CA PHE A 4 -10.20 3.28 22.32
C PHE A 4 -8.91 2.48 22.54
N ARG A 5 -9.04 1.32 23.16
CA ARG A 5 -7.96 0.34 23.28
C ARG A 5 -8.20 -0.71 22.21
N SER A 6 -7.46 -0.63 21.09
CA SER A 6 -7.66 -1.59 20.02
C SER A 6 -6.83 -2.85 20.24
N VAL A 7 -7.47 -3.90 20.75
CA VAL A 7 -6.94 -5.26 20.68
C VAL A 7 -7.56 -5.91 19.44
N PHE A 8 -6.85 -5.86 18.31
CA PHE A 8 -7.33 -6.38 17.02
C PHE A 8 -6.91 -7.85 16.84
N ARG A 9 -7.85 -8.78 17.05
CA ARG A 9 -7.75 -10.19 16.63
C ARG A 9 -9.09 -10.66 16.05
N SER A 10 -9.23 -10.70 14.73
CA SER A 10 -10.23 -11.52 14.04
C SER A 10 -9.84 -11.77 12.58
N PRO A 11 -10.06 -12.98 12.00
CA PRO A 11 -9.63 -13.34 10.64
C PRO A 11 -10.54 -12.81 9.52
N THR A 12 -11.67 -12.18 9.84
CA THR A 12 -12.67 -11.74 8.85
C THR A 12 -13.04 -10.28 9.08
N TRP A 13 -12.29 -9.38 8.44
CA TRP A 13 -12.47 -7.92 8.50
C TRP A 13 -13.75 -7.46 7.79
N ARG A 14 -14.90 -7.64 8.44
CA ARG A 14 -16.16 -6.98 8.06
C ARG A 14 -16.45 -5.84 9.02
N PHE A 15 -16.23 -4.60 8.59
CA PHE A 15 -17.02 -3.50 9.11
C PHE A 15 -17.54 -2.61 7.97
N LYS A 16 -18.87 -2.59 7.87
CA LYS A 16 -19.68 -1.57 7.19
C LYS A 16 -20.87 -1.25 8.08
N SER A 17 -20.91 -0.02 8.57
CA SER A 17 -22.08 0.75 8.97
C SER A 17 -21.60 2.21 9.05
N GLY A 18 -21.82 3.01 8.01
CA GLY A 18 -21.34 4.42 7.95
C GLY A 18 -20.68 4.90 6.64
N GLY A 19 -20.71 4.13 5.55
CA GLY A 19 -20.24 4.57 4.22
C GLY A 19 -18.74 4.43 3.92
N GLY A 20 -17.93 3.94 4.87
CA GLY A 20 -16.52 3.63 4.64
C GLY A 20 -16.28 2.37 3.80
N GLU A 21 -15.06 2.23 3.29
CA GLU A 21 -14.58 1.04 2.57
C GLU A 21 -13.87 0.06 3.51
N SER A 22 -14.03 -1.24 3.29
CA SER A 22 -13.16 -2.25 3.90
C SER A 22 -11.80 -2.30 3.19
N LEU A 23 -10.78 -2.90 3.82
CA LEU A 23 -9.46 -3.10 3.18
C LEU A 23 -9.57 -3.91 1.89
N ASN A 24 -10.46 -4.91 1.83
CA ASN A 24 -10.68 -5.68 0.61
C ASN A 24 -11.27 -4.81 -0.51
N GLN A 25 -12.21 -3.91 -0.19
CA GLN A 25 -12.78 -3.00 -1.18
C GLN A 25 -11.76 -1.97 -1.67
N LEU A 26 -10.95 -1.42 -0.76
CA LEU A 26 -9.82 -0.55 -1.09
C LEU A 26 -8.84 -1.28 -2.04
N SER A 27 -8.46 -2.51 -1.67
CA SER A 27 -7.55 -3.36 -2.44
C SER A 27 -8.07 -3.60 -3.86
N GLU A 28 -9.31 -4.09 -3.97
CA GLU A 28 -9.98 -4.35 -5.26
C GLU A 28 -10.05 -3.09 -6.13
N ARG A 29 -10.47 -1.96 -5.56
CA ARG A 29 -10.55 -0.67 -6.26
C ARG A 29 -9.17 -0.21 -6.77
N CYS A 30 -8.16 -0.26 -5.93
CA CYS A 30 -6.79 0.16 -6.27
C CYS A 30 -6.17 -0.73 -7.34
N ILE A 31 -6.26 -2.05 -7.20
CA ILE A 31 -5.71 -3.02 -8.17
C ILE A 31 -6.42 -2.90 -9.52
N SER A 32 -7.76 -2.84 -9.51
CA SER A 32 -8.56 -2.70 -10.74
C SER A 32 -8.19 -1.42 -11.51
N TYR A 33 -8.06 -0.30 -10.80
CA TYR A 33 -7.67 0.97 -11.42
C TYR A 33 -6.25 0.92 -12.00
N LEU A 34 -5.27 0.40 -11.25
CA LEU A 34 -3.90 0.36 -11.73
C LEU A 34 -3.66 -0.68 -12.84
N ASN A 35 -4.45 -1.75 -12.88
CA ASN A 35 -4.45 -2.64 -14.04
C ASN A 35 -4.95 -1.93 -15.30
N LYS A 36 -5.98 -1.07 -15.20
CA LYS A 36 -6.41 -0.24 -16.35
C LYS A 36 -5.33 0.74 -16.79
N VAL A 37 -4.65 1.38 -15.84
CA VAL A 37 -3.50 2.25 -16.15
C VAL A 37 -2.39 1.45 -16.85
N ALA A 38 -2.05 0.26 -16.36
CA ALA A 38 -1.02 -0.57 -16.98
C ALA A 38 -1.39 -1.00 -18.41
N GLN A 39 -2.67 -1.29 -18.69
CA GLN A 39 -3.14 -1.62 -20.04
C GLN A 39 -3.13 -0.42 -21.00
N ASN A 40 -3.39 0.79 -20.49
CA ASN A 40 -3.36 2.00 -21.31
C ASN A 40 -1.94 2.51 -21.60
N HIS A 41 -0.95 2.09 -20.80
CA HIS A 41 0.44 2.58 -20.84
C HIS A 41 1.44 1.43 -21.03
N ILE A 42 1.14 0.48 -21.92
CA ILE A 42 2.03 -0.66 -22.21
C ILE A 42 3.35 -0.14 -22.81
N GLY A 43 4.47 -0.56 -22.20
CA GLY A 43 5.81 -0.14 -22.63
C GLY A 43 6.30 1.18 -22.03
N GLU A 44 5.44 1.89 -21.29
CA GLU A 44 5.77 3.14 -20.62
C GLU A 44 6.10 2.92 -19.13
N ARG A 45 6.64 3.97 -18.49
CA ARG A 45 6.84 4.03 -17.05
C ARG A 45 5.93 5.09 -16.45
N VAL A 46 5.02 4.67 -15.58
CA VAL A 46 4.07 5.56 -14.91
C VAL A 46 4.50 5.77 -13.45
N ILE A 47 4.43 7.02 -12.98
CA ILE A 47 4.58 7.37 -11.56
C ILE A 47 3.19 7.58 -10.97
N VAL A 48 2.91 6.92 -9.85
CA VAL A 48 1.66 7.07 -9.11
C VAL A 48 1.98 7.56 -7.71
N VAL A 49 1.37 8.67 -7.30
CA VAL A 49 1.45 9.21 -5.95
C VAL A 49 0.15 8.88 -5.22
N GLY A 50 0.25 8.33 -4.02
CA GLY A 50 -0.91 7.89 -3.25
C GLY A 50 -0.63 7.80 -1.76
N HIS A 51 -1.65 7.38 -1.01
CA HIS A 51 -1.57 7.25 0.44
C HIS A 51 -1.06 5.87 0.89
N GLY A 52 -0.49 5.81 2.09
CA GLY A 52 0.14 4.60 2.63
C GLY A 52 -0.78 3.37 2.68
N ALA A 53 -2.06 3.54 3.01
CA ALA A 53 -3.02 2.42 3.03
C ALA A 53 -3.20 1.79 1.64
N ALA A 54 -3.33 2.60 0.59
CA ALA A 54 -3.43 2.12 -0.78
C ALA A 54 -2.13 1.43 -1.22
N ILE A 55 -0.98 2.05 -0.97
CA ILE A 55 0.33 1.49 -1.32
C ILE A 55 0.56 0.14 -0.60
N LEU A 56 0.18 0.04 0.66
CA LEU A 56 0.30 -1.19 1.44
C LEU A 56 -0.55 -2.32 0.84
N GLU A 57 -1.78 -2.04 0.43
CA GLU A 57 -2.63 -3.03 -0.25
C GLU A 57 -2.04 -3.46 -1.60
N LEU A 58 -1.43 -2.54 -2.36
CA LEU A 58 -0.74 -2.88 -3.60
C LEU A 58 0.49 -3.77 -3.36
N CYS A 59 1.28 -3.50 -2.33
CA CYS A 59 2.37 -4.38 -1.94
C CYS A 59 1.86 -5.76 -1.49
N ARG A 60 0.76 -5.82 -0.74
CA ARG A 60 0.12 -7.09 -0.34
C ARG A 60 -0.39 -7.89 -1.53
N HIS A 61 -0.87 -7.24 -2.58
CA HIS A 61 -1.29 -7.93 -3.80
C HIS A 61 -0.16 -8.77 -4.45
N THR A 62 1.09 -8.36 -4.25
CA THR A 62 2.27 -9.07 -4.77
C THR A 62 2.82 -10.14 -3.82
N ASP A 63 2.19 -10.33 -2.65
CA ASP A 63 2.63 -11.34 -1.70
C ASP A 63 2.38 -12.76 -2.20
N PRO A 64 3.21 -13.73 -1.79
CA PRO A 64 2.94 -15.14 -2.07
C PRO A 64 1.59 -15.58 -1.47
N PRO A 65 0.88 -16.51 -2.13
CA PRO A 65 -0.34 -17.08 -1.58
C PRO A 65 -0.06 -17.66 -0.19
N ASN A 66 -0.95 -17.37 0.76
CA ASN A 66 -0.85 -17.76 2.18
C ASN A 66 0.27 -17.08 3.00
N ARG A 67 0.93 -16.04 2.48
CA ARG A 67 1.97 -15.33 3.23
C ARG A 67 1.82 -13.81 3.10
N SER A 68 1.19 -13.17 4.08
CA SER A 68 1.23 -11.70 4.15
C SER A 68 2.54 -11.23 4.77
N ILE A 69 3.29 -10.40 4.04
CA ILE A 69 4.55 -9.82 4.52
C ILE A 69 4.24 -8.47 5.18
N ARG A 70 4.61 -8.34 6.46
CA ARG A 70 4.52 -7.06 7.17
C ARG A 70 5.53 -6.09 6.59
N ARG A 71 5.04 -4.91 6.18
CA ARG A 71 5.84 -3.83 5.60
C ARG A 71 5.54 -2.53 6.35
N LYS A 72 6.58 -1.73 6.57
CA LYS A 72 6.45 -0.31 6.89
C LYS A 72 6.61 0.43 5.57
N ILE A 73 5.68 1.33 5.26
CA ILE A 73 5.75 2.21 4.09
C ILE A 73 6.04 3.61 4.61
N PRO A 74 7.31 4.06 4.62
CA PRO A 74 7.63 5.44 4.98
C PRO A 74 6.95 6.41 4.01
N ASN A 75 6.61 7.61 4.49
CA ASN A 75 6.22 8.68 3.57
C ASN A 75 7.37 8.98 2.61
N THR A 76 7.00 9.46 1.43
CA THR A 76 7.91 9.76 0.32
C THR A 76 8.77 8.58 -0.13
N SER A 77 8.47 7.35 0.30
CA SER A 77 9.18 6.15 -0.16
C SER A 77 8.77 5.73 -1.57
N LEU A 78 9.71 5.17 -2.31
CA LEU A 78 9.49 4.64 -3.64
C LEU A 78 9.14 3.15 -3.57
N ASN A 79 8.10 2.77 -4.32
CA ASN A 79 7.68 1.37 -4.48
C ASN A 79 7.63 1.09 -5.99
N ILE A 80 8.42 0.12 -6.45
CA ILE A 80 8.58 -0.20 -7.86
C ILE A 80 7.87 -1.52 -8.14
N PHE A 81 6.83 -1.43 -8.97
CA PHE A 81 6.07 -2.58 -9.45
C PHE A 81 6.33 -2.79 -10.94
N ARG A 82 6.52 -4.04 -11.34
CA ARG A 82 6.44 -4.46 -12.73
C ARG A 82 5.15 -5.22 -12.97
N ILE A 83 4.37 -4.71 -13.92
CA ILE A 83 3.08 -5.29 -14.28
C ILE A 83 3.21 -5.85 -15.69
N SER A 84 2.87 -7.13 -15.86
CA SER A 84 2.83 -7.77 -17.17
C SER A 84 1.62 -7.27 -17.96
N GLY A 85 1.84 -6.68 -19.13
CA GLY A 85 0.74 -6.26 -20.01
C GLY A 85 -0.10 -7.43 -20.54
N VAL A 86 0.48 -8.63 -20.64
CA VAL A 86 -0.20 -9.82 -21.18
C VAL A 86 -0.96 -10.58 -20.10
N THR A 87 -0.33 -10.82 -18.95
CA THR A 87 -0.90 -11.67 -17.89
C THR A 87 -1.54 -10.86 -16.75
N GLY A 88 -1.35 -9.55 -16.71
CA GLY A 88 -1.77 -8.70 -15.60
C GLY A 88 -1.07 -9.03 -14.28
N ARG A 89 -0.01 -9.83 -14.29
CA ARG A 89 0.71 -10.26 -13.08
C ARG A 89 1.63 -9.14 -12.60
N TRP A 90 1.63 -8.92 -11.29
CA TRP A 90 2.47 -7.93 -10.61
C TRP A 90 3.70 -8.58 -9.98
N ILE A 91 4.82 -7.87 -10.04
CA ILE A 91 6.07 -8.20 -9.34
C ILE A 91 6.52 -6.94 -8.62
N LEU A 92 6.72 -7.03 -7.30
CA LEU A 92 7.28 -5.96 -6.49
C LEU A 92 8.81 -6.04 -6.52
N GLU A 93 9.47 -5.10 -7.20
CA GLU A 93 10.93 -5.05 -7.30
C GLU A 93 11.58 -4.28 -6.15
N ARG A 94 10.96 -3.18 -5.72
CA ARG A 94 11.40 -2.39 -4.56
C ARG A 94 10.21 -1.96 -3.74
N CYS A 95 10.38 -1.95 -2.43
CA CYS A 95 9.35 -1.53 -1.49
C CYS A 95 9.95 -0.64 -0.41
N GLY A 96 9.34 0.51 -0.16
CA GLY A 96 9.75 1.41 0.89
C GLY A 96 11.15 2.03 0.68
N ASP A 97 11.60 2.20 -0.57
CA ASP A 97 12.94 2.72 -0.87
C ASP A 97 13.01 4.22 -0.55
N VAL A 98 13.87 4.57 0.40
CA VAL A 98 14.13 5.93 0.89
C VAL A 98 15.56 6.37 0.59
N GLY A 99 16.29 5.67 -0.27
CA GLY A 99 17.70 5.99 -0.56
C GLY A 99 17.91 7.45 -0.99
N HIS A 100 16.96 8.02 -1.72
CA HIS A 100 16.99 9.42 -2.15
C HIS A 100 16.81 10.45 -1.01
N LEU A 101 16.39 10.02 0.18
CA LEU A 101 16.19 10.89 1.35
C LEU A 101 17.39 10.90 2.29
N SER A 102 18.36 10.00 2.07
CA SER A 102 19.50 9.80 2.97
C SER A 102 20.47 10.98 3.04
N GLU A 103 20.43 11.92 2.08
CA GLU A 103 21.35 13.06 2.03
C GLU A 103 20.97 14.24 2.94
N ASN A 104 19.74 14.33 3.46
CA ASN A 104 19.21 15.57 4.06
C ASN A 104 18.66 15.45 5.50
N GLY A 105 19.14 14.52 6.31
CA GLY A 105 18.71 14.41 7.72
C GLY A 105 17.28 13.90 7.88
N PHE A 106 16.84 13.01 6.99
CA PHE A 106 15.52 12.39 7.02
C PHE A 106 15.29 11.61 8.32
N LEU A 107 14.29 12.02 9.11
CA LEU A 107 13.88 11.31 10.31
C LEU A 107 13.01 10.10 9.91
N GLU A 108 13.62 8.90 9.88
CA GLU A 108 12.96 7.61 9.58
C GLU A 108 11.69 7.30 10.40
N ASN A 109 11.45 8.06 11.47
CA ASN A 109 10.40 7.82 12.47
C ASN A 109 9.27 8.85 12.48
N VAL A 110 9.31 9.93 11.69
CA VAL A 110 8.27 11.00 11.75
C VAL A 110 6.99 10.66 10.98
N PHE A 111 7.06 9.66 10.09
CA PHE A 111 5.99 9.35 9.16
C PHE A 111 5.34 7.97 9.37
N GLY A 112 5.63 7.33 10.51
CA GLY A 112 4.90 6.15 10.93
C GLY A 112 3.50 6.57 11.37
N GLY A 113 2.46 6.17 10.65
CA GLY A 113 1.09 6.19 11.18
C GLY A 113 0.95 5.14 12.30
N ASP A 114 1.70 5.30 13.38
CA ASP A 114 1.66 4.46 14.59
C ASP A 114 0.49 4.86 15.52
N GLY A 115 -0.38 5.76 15.07
CA GLY A 115 -1.51 6.23 15.83
C GLY A 115 -1.14 7.24 16.92
N ALA A 116 0.08 7.80 16.90
CA ALA A 116 0.50 8.87 17.81
C ALA A 116 0.11 10.28 17.32
N SER A 117 -1.00 10.41 16.59
CA SER A 117 -1.61 11.72 16.33
C SER A 117 -2.64 12.01 17.42
N ALA A 118 -2.50 13.19 18.04
CA ALA A 118 -3.16 13.69 19.25
C ALA A 118 -4.68 13.47 19.37
#